data_AF-A0AAW1STU0-F1
#
_entry.id   AF-A0AAW1STU0-F1
#
_cell.length_a   1.000
_cell.length_b   1.000
_cell.length_c   1.000
_cell.angle_alpha   90.00
_cell.angle_beta   90.00
_cell.angle_gamma   90.00
#
_symmetry.space_group_name_H-M   'P 1'
#
loop_
_entity.id
_entity.type
_entity.pdbx_description
1 polymer ?
#
loop_
_entity_poly.entity_id
_entity_poly.type
_entity_poly.pdbx_seq_one_letter_code
_entity_poly.pdbx_strand_id
1 'polypeptide(L)'
;MASSEGLLPQSVLRAAGDKLYERRKTAALEVEQIVKSLDAQGNPARIRSLVNKLVADFAFSPQANSRKGGLLCLAATAVGLADHNIEYLPLLVPPILSSFTDQ
;
A
#
# COMPACT_ATOMS: atom_id res chain seq x y z
N MET A 1 7.20 20.07 6.61
CA MET A 1 6.62 19.27 5.51
C MET A 1 7.47 18.02 5.40
N ALA A 2 7.03 16.90 5.98
CA ALA A 2 7.85 15.68 6.02
C ALA A 2 7.89 15.08 4.61
N SER A 3 9.04 15.20 3.96
CA SER A 3 9.30 14.68 2.63
C SER A 3 8.95 13.20 2.56
N SER A 4 8.06 12.84 1.65
CA SER A 4 7.58 11.47 1.41
C SER A 4 8.60 10.59 0.68
N GLU A 5 9.86 11.03 0.64
CA GLU A 5 11.05 10.36 0.13
C GLU A 5 11.61 9.46 1.23
N GLY A 6 11.32 8.16 1.17
CA GLY A 6 11.92 7.15 2.06
C GLY A 6 10.94 6.22 2.78
N LEU A 7 9.63 6.31 2.54
CA LEU A 7 8.66 5.39 3.16
C LEU A 7 8.69 3.99 2.55
N LEU A 8 8.95 3.90 1.24
CA LEU A 8 9.06 2.65 0.49
C LEU A 8 10.27 2.73 -0.45
N PRO A 9 11.00 1.62 -0.66
CA PRO A 9 12.03 1.53 -1.67
C PRO A 9 11.47 1.86 -3.07
N GLN A 10 12.27 2.53 -3.89
CA GLN A 10 11.93 2.79 -5.29
C GLN A 10 11.69 1.50 -6.09
N SER A 11 12.35 0.40 -5.72
CA SER A 11 12.13 -0.93 -6.30
C SER A 11 10.70 -1.42 -6.04
N VAL A 12 10.20 -1.28 -4.81
CA VAL A 12 8.82 -1.66 -4.42
C VAL A 12 7.80 -0.85 -5.20
N LEU A 13 7.99 0.47 -5.28
CA LEU A 13 7.08 1.34 -6.02
C LEU A 13 7.00 0.96 -7.51
N ARG A 14 8.15 0.66 -8.14
CA ARG A 14 8.17 0.19 -9.53
C ARG A 14 7.52 -1.18 -9.69
N ALA A 15 7.83 -2.11 -8.79
CA ALA A 15 7.31 -3.47 -8.83
C ALA A 15 5.79 -3.54 -8.56
N ALA A 16 5.25 -2.63 -7.74
CA ALA A 16 3.81 -2.51 -7.50
C ALA A 16 3.04 -2.06 -8.74
N GLY A 17 3.65 -1.27 -9.64
CA GLY A 17 3.04 -0.85 -10.90
C GLY A 17 3.30 -1.80 -12.09
N ASP A 18 4.00 -2.91 -11.86
CA ASP A 18 4.49 -3.76 -12.94
C ASP A 18 3.35 -4.51 -13.66
N LYS A 19 3.56 -4.79 -14.96
CA LYS A 19 2.63 -5.58 -15.76
C LYS A 19 2.54 -7.02 -15.24
N LEU A 20 3.67 -7.57 -14.80
CA LEU A 20 3.77 -8.92 -14.28
C LEU A 20 3.14 -9.02 -12.89
N TYR A 21 2.21 -9.96 -12.73
CA TYR A 21 1.56 -10.22 -11.45
C TYR A 21 2.56 -10.66 -10.37
N GLU A 22 3.53 -11.52 -10.71
CA GLU A 22 4.55 -11.97 -9.76
C GLU A 22 5.38 -10.82 -9.18
N ARG A 23 5.71 -9.81 -9.99
CA ARG A 23 6.44 -8.61 -9.52
C ARG A 23 5.60 -7.80 -8.54
N ARG A 24 4.30 -7.66 -8.82
CA ARG A 24 3.36 -7.00 -7.90
C ARG A 24 3.23 -7.74 -6.58
N LYS A 25 3.24 -9.08 -6.61
CA LYS A 25 3.23 -9.92 -5.41
C LYS A 25 4.51 -9.75 -4.59
N THR A 26 5.68 -9.71 -5.23
CA THR A 26 6.95 -9.41 -4.53
C THR A 26 6.90 -8.05 -3.83
N ALA A 27 6.40 -7.02 -4.51
CA ALA A 27 6.23 -5.70 -3.91
C ALA A 27 5.31 -5.74 -2.67
N ALA A 28 4.17 -6.43 -2.76
CA ALA A 28 3.24 -6.56 -1.66
C ALA A 28 3.87 -7.25 -0.43
N LEU A 29 4.64 -8.32 -0.65
CA LEU A 29 5.37 -9.00 0.44
C LEU A 29 6.39 -8.08 1.12
N GLU A 30 7.13 -7.28 0.34
CA GLU A 30 8.06 -6.29 0.90
C GLU A 30 7.33 -5.21 1.71
N VAL A 31 6.19 -4.71 1.21
CA VAL A 31 5.34 -3.75 1.94
C VAL A 31 4.88 -4.34 3.28
N GLU A 32 4.43 -5.59 3.30
CA GLU A 32 4.01 -6.27 4.54
C GLU A 32 5.13 -6.27 5.58
N GLN A 33 6.36 -6.64 5.19
CA GLN A 33 7.50 -6.69 6.11
C GLN A 33 7.88 -5.30 6.64
N ILE A 34 7.81 -4.27 5.79
CA ILE A 34 8.06 -2.88 6.18
C ILE A 34 7.01 -2.42 7.20
N VAL A 35 5.73 -2.70 6.93
CA VAL A 35 4.62 -2.32 7.81
C VAL A 35 4.74 -3.03 9.17
N LYS A 36 5.00 -4.34 9.19
CA LYS A 36 5.26 -5.10 10.43
C LYS A 36 6.40 -4.49 11.24
N SER A 37 7.48 -4.10 10.58
CA SER A 37 8.64 -3.47 11.23
C SER A 37 8.31 -2.08 11.79
N LEU A 38 7.51 -1.29 11.08
CA LEU A 38 7.08 0.04 11.52
C LEU A 38 6.07 -0.04 12.68
N ASP A 39 5.19 -1.03 12.67
CA ASP A 39 4.22 -1.29 13.73
C ASP A 39 4.95 -1.71 15.02
N ALA A 40 5.92 -2.64 14.90
CA ALA A 40 6.77 -3.04 16.02
C ALA A 40 7.62 -1.89 16.60
N GLN A 41 7.95 -0.88 15.79
CA GLN A 41 8.64 0.34 16.23
C GLN A 41 7.69 1.40 16.83
N GLY A 42 6.38 1.17 16.81
CA GLY A 42 5.38 2.12 17.31
C GLY A 42 5.33 3.41 16.48
N ASN A 43 5.44 3.32 15.15
CA ASN A 43 5.45 4.48 14.26
C ASN A 43 4.20 4.57 13.35
N PRO A 44 3.00 4.80 13.93
CA PRO A 44 1.74 4.82 13.18
C PRO A 44 1.66 5.96 12.16
N ALA A 45 2.35 7.08 12.42
CA ALA A 45 2.40 8.22 11.49
C ALA A 45 3.07 7.85 10.15
N ARG A 46 4.13 7.05 10.18
CA ARG A 46 4.78 6.54 8.97
C ARG A 46 3.88 5.56 8.22
N ILE A 47 3.23 4.65 8.93
CA ILE A 47 2.30 3.69 8.29
C ILE A 47 1.15 4.44 7.61
N ARG A 48 0.55 5.42 8.30
CA ARG A 48 -0.49 6.28 7.71
C ARG A 48 0.00 6.99 6.46
N SER A 49 1.21 7.53 6.47
CA SER A 49 1.80 8.21 5.31
C SER A 49 2.03 7.24 4.15
N LEU A 50 2.46 6.01 4.44
CA LEU A 50 2.65 4.94 3.46
C LEU A 50 1.32 4.53 2.81
N VAL A 51 0.28 4.30 3.61
CA VAL A 51 -1.06 3.97 3.11
C VAL A 51 -1.58 5.07 2.20
N ASN A 52 -1.51 6.34 2.64
CA ASN A 52 -1.94 7.46 1.81
C ASN A 52 -1.20 7.53 0.47
N LYS A 53 0.11 7.25 0.48
CA LYS A 53 0.91 7.21 -0.74
C LYS A 53 0.46 6.08 -1.68
N LEU A 54 0.23 4.87 -1.16
CA LEU A 54 -0.28 3.75 -1.96
C LEU A 54 -1.67 4.06 -2.56
N VAL A 55 -2.54 4.71 -1.78
CA VAL A 55 -3.88 5.09 -2.24
C VAL A 55 -3.80 6.13 -3.36
N ALA A 56 -3.04 7.22 -3.14
CA ALA A 56 -2.92 8.32 -4.10
C ALA A 56 -2.17 7.91 -5.38
N ASP A 57 -1.04 7.22 -5.25
CA ASP A 57 -0.15 6.92 -6.38
C ASP A 57 -0.62 5.68 -7.18
N PHE A 58 -1.24 4.70 -6.50
CA PHE A 58 -1.59 3.41 -7.11
C PHE A 58 -3.10 3.16 -7.17
N ALA A 59 -3.81 3.21 -6.04
CA ALA A 59 -5.22 2.78 -6.00
C ALA A 59 -6.15 3.64 -6.87
N PHE A 60 -5.90 4.94 -6.96
CA PHE A 60 -6.61 5.86 -7.85
C PHE A 60 -5.86 6.14 -9.17
N SER A 61 -4.84 5.35 -9.50
CA SER A 61 -4.08 5.53 -10.73
C SER A 61 -4.94 5.26 -11.97
N PRO A 62 -4.76 5.99 -13.08
CA PRO A 62 -5.43 5.67 -14.34
C PRO A 62 -4.96 4.32 -14.94
N GLN A 63 -3.82 3.79 -14.50
CA GLN A 63 -3.27 2.53 -14.99
C GLN A 63 -3.83 1.33 -14.20
N ALA A 64 -4.50 0.41 -14.89
CA ALA A 64 -5.11 -0.78 -14.28
C ALA A 64 -4.10 -1.66 -13.51
N ASN A 65 -2.87 -1.80 -14.01
CA ASN A 65 -1.84 -2.59 -13.33
C ASN A 65 -1.43 -1.95 -12.00
N SER A 66 -1.25 -0.63 -12.00
CA SER A 66 -0.95 0.16 -10.81
C SER A 66 -2.07 0.07 -9.79
N ARG A 67 -3.35 0.18 -10.20
CA ARG A 67 -4.49 -0.02 -9.29
C ARG A 67 -4.48 -1.40 -8.65
N LYS A 68 -4.35 -2.45 -9.46
CA LYS A 68 -4.30 -3.84 -8.99
C LYS A 68 -3.14 -4.08 -8.02
N GLY A 69 -1.96 -3.56 -8.32
CA GLY A 69 -0.81 -3.68 -7.43
C GLY A 69 -0.92 -2.82 -6.16
N GLY A 70 -1.53 -1.63 -6.26
CA GLY A 70 -1.86 -0.79 -5.12
C GLY A 70 -2.79 -1.50 -4.14
N LEU A 71 -3.88 -2.08 -4.64
CA LEU A 71 -4.81 -2.88 -3.82
C LEU A 71 -4.12 -4.09 -3.16
N LEU A 72 -3.21 -4.76 -3.89
CA LEU A 72 -2.42 -5.86 -3.33
C LEU A 72 -1.51 -5.40 -2.19
N CYS A 73 -0.86 -4.24 -2.35
CA CYS A 73 -0.02 -3.64 -1.30
C CYS A 73 -0.84 -3.13 -0.12
N LEU A 74 -2.05 -2.62 -0.34
CA LEU A 74 -2.98 -2.21 0.72
C LEU A 74 -3.45 -3.42 1.53
N ALA A 75 -3.78 -4.54 0.86
CA ALA A 75 -4.10 -5.79 1.52
C ALA A 75 -2.92 -6.31 2.35
N ALA A 76 -1.71 -6.28 1.79
CA ALA A 76 -0.49 -6.64 2.52
C ALA A 76 -0.21 -5.73 3.72
N THR A 77 -0.51 -4.43 3.60
CA THR A 77 -0.43 -3.49 4.73
C THR A 77 -1.41 -3.85 5.83
N ALA A 78 -2.66 -4.18 5.47
CA ALA A 78 -3.67 -4.65 6.42
C ALA A 78 -3.24 -5.94 7.15
N VAL A 79 -2.65 -6.90 6.42
CA VAL A 79 -2.08 -8.12 7.00
C VAL A 79 -0.91 -7.80 7.93
N GLY A 80 -0.05 -6.85 7.55
CA GLY A 80 1.10 -6.43 8.34
C GLY A 80 0.72 -5.73 9.65
N LEU A 81 -0.43 -5.06 9.68
CA LEU A 81 -0.98 -4.35 10.84
C LEU A 81 -1.73 -5.25 11.84
N ALA A 82 -2.09 -6.48 11.43
CA ALA A 82 -2.85 -7.43 12.25
C ALA A 82 -4.03 -6.78 13.01
N ASP A 83 -3.94 -6.67 14.35
CA ASP A 83 -5.00 -6.16 15.22
C ASP A 83 -5.13 -4.62 15.23
N HIS A 84 -4.12 -3.86 14.78
CA HIS A 84 -4.16 -2.40 14.73
C HIS A 84 -4.83 -1.84 13.48
N ASN A 85 -5.43 -2.69 12.65
CA ASN A 85 -5.94 -2.30 11.34
C ASN A 85 -7.21 -1.41 11.39
N ILE A 86 -7.94 -1.40 12.51
CA ILE A 86 -9.22 -0.67 12.65
C ILE A 86 -9.03 0.84 12.41
N GLU A 87 -7.93 1.42 12.90
CA GLU A 87 -7.65 2.86 12.74
C GLU A 87 -7.37 3.26 11.29
N TYR A 88 -6.97 2.31 10.44
CA TYR A 88 -6.61 2.55 9.04
C TYR A 88 -7.76 2.24 8.07
N LEU A 89 -8.87 1.66 8.54
CA LEU A 89 -10.06 1.37 7.73
C LEU A 89 -10.57 2.57 6.93
N PRO A 90 -10.64 3.81 7.46
CA PRO A 90 -11.10 4.95 6.68
C PRO A 90 -10.22 5.25 5.45
N LEU A 91 -8.96 4.81 5.46
CA LEU A 91 -8.03 4.96 4.34
C LEU A 91 -8.07 3.77 3.38
N LEU A 92 -8.34 2.57 3.89
CA LEU A 92 -8.38 1.34 3.12
C LEU A 92 -9.72 1.11 2.40
N VAL A 93 -10.84 1.54 3.00
CA VAL A 93 -12.19 1.27 2.47
C VAL A 93 -12.47 2.02 1.16
N PRO A 94 -12.19 3.33 1.01
CA PRO A 94 -12.47 4.05 -0.24
C PRO A 94 -11.84 3.42 -1.50
N PRO A 95 -10.54 3.06 -1.53
CA PRO A 95 -9.95 2.42 -2.72
C PRO A 95 -10.53 1.03 -2.99
N ILE A 96 -10.90 0.28 -1.94
CA ILE A 96 -11.58 -1.02 -2.10
C ILE A 96 -12.94 -0.82 -2.76
N LEU A 97 -13.74 0.14 -2.29
CA LEU A 97 -15.04 0.44 -2.90
C LEU A 97 -14.91 0.91 -4.34
N SER A 98 -13.93 1.77 -4.63
CA SER A 98 -13.63 2.21 -6.00
C SER A 98 -13.26 1.05 -6.91
N SER A 99 -12.63 0.00 -6.39
CA SER A 99 -12.26 -1.17 -7.19
C SER A 99 -13.46 -1.99 -7.68
N PHE A 100 -14.62 -1.90 -7.02
CA PHE A 100 -15.86 -2.55 -7.50
C PHE A 100 -16.49 -1.84 -8.70
N THR A 101 -16.15 -0.57 -8.91
CA THR A 101 -16.58 0.22 -10.07
C THR A 101 -15.59 0.18 -11.23
N ASP A 102 -14.45 -0.49 -11.04
CA ASP A 102 -13.39 -0.66 -12.04
C ASP A 102 -13.81 -1.74 -13.04
N GLN A 103 -14.35 -1.31 -14.20
CA GLN A 103 -14.65 -2.19 -15.34
C GLN A 103 -13.44 -2.38 -16.24
#